data_AF-A0A0C2XMU7-F1
#
_entry.id   AF-A0A0C2XMU7-F1
#
_cell.length_a   1.000
_cell.length_b   1.000
_cell.length_c   1.000
_cell.angle_alpha   90.00
_cell.angle_beta   90.00
_cell.angle_gamma   90.00
#
_symmetry.space_group_name_H-M   'P 1'
#
loop_
_entity.id
_entity.type
_entity.pdbx_description
1 polymer ?
#
loop_
_entity_poly.entity_id
_entity_poly.type
_entity_poly.pdbx_seq_one_letter_code
_entity_poly.pdbx_strand_id
1 'polypeptide(L)'
;MKSANDAGKTTVGAPFIHDSIQDGVLRDPTKYKLKMLKRARKRKAQYDSSSDVEELTAAEAEAASVIEQKRLSRNQWQRDWRKRPFEDESDIKAKQDVSLSSEQSRISSPIPPPPTSDQFSLKGRTKYSDLEREYALKYIQILLDRDHLTSAQHMANRLYQKMPRHTLKSWTSYISGYAIKEEVEDLRKQATAAHRKSLKQIVKEEPLEIGLDQVAADHSDADDIKKMNEENDLNAIVSFFAYGGGDEKDEGAGQEELWQRLSSKESCKTANSWAEFYERHYNIIQERYTKLVENDDSQAAISEVEILPAS
;
A
#
# COMPACT_ATOMS: atom_id res chain seq x y z
N MET A 1 -2.83 32.99 -9.83
CA MET A 1 -3.50 32.64 -11.10
C MET A 1 -4.65 33.61 -11.37
N LYS A 2 -4.36 34.77 -11.98
CA LYS A 2 -5.38 35.63 -12.60
C LYS A 2 -5.68 35.00 -13.95
N SER A 3 -6.70 34.15 -13.96
CA SER A 3 -7.06 33.26 -15.07
C SER A 3 -7.83 34.04 -16.15
N ALA A 4 -7.42 33.85 -17.42
CA ALA A 4 -8.13 33.93 -18.72
C ALA A 4 -9.21 34.99 -19.02
N ASN A 5 -9.85 35.60 -18.03
CA ASN A 5 -10.93 36.57 -18.18
C ASN A 5 -10.44 37.95 -18.65
N ASP A 6 -9.19 38.33 -18.37
CA ASP A 6 -8.65 39.64 -18.79
C ASP A 6 -8.29 39.69 -20.29
N ALA A 7 -8.20 38.56 -20.98
CA ALA A 7 -7.83 38.52 -22.40
C ALA A 7 -9.01 38.73 -23.37
N GLY A 8 -10.24 38.97 -22.88
CA GLY A 8 -11.43 39.13 -23.72
C GLY A 8 -11.81 37.90 -24.56
N LYS A 9 -11.13 36.76 -24.36
CA LYS A 9 -11.40 35.52 -25.08
C LYS A 9 -12.71 34.93 -24.57
N THR A 10 -13.76 35.05 -25.36
CA THR A 10 -15.05 34.42 -25.08
C THR A 10 -14.87 32.92 -25.03
N THR A 11 -15.03 32.31 -23.85
CA THR A 11 -15.03 30.85 -23.71
C THR A 11 -16.28 30.31 -24.40
N VAL A 12 -16.09 29.75 -25.60
CA VAL A 12 -17.13 29.01 -26.32
C VAL A 12 -17.24 27.61 -25.73
N GLY A 13 -18.47 27.10 -25.61
CA GLY A 13 -18.70 25.74 -25.11
C GLY A 13 -18.25 24.67 -26.11
N ALA A 14 -18.00 23.45 -25.64
CA ALA A 14 -17.70 22.29 -26.48
C ALA A 14 -18.68 22.05 -27.66
N PRO A 15 -20.01 22.32 -27.54
CA PRO A 15 -20.95 22.15 -28.66
C PRO A 15 -20.62 23.01 -29.88
N PHE A 16 -20.07 24.21 -29.68
CA PHE A 16 -19.70 25.11 -30.77
C PHE A 16 -18.64 24.50 -31.69
N ILE A 17 -17.65 23.82 -31.09
CA ILE A 17 -16.55 23.20 -31.81
C ILE A 17 -17.10 22.01 -32.60
N HIS A 18 -17.96 21.19 -31.97
CA HIS A 18 -18.55 20.02 -32.61
C HIS A 18 -19.42 20.41 -33.82
N ASP A 19 -20.30 21.39 -33.66
CA ASP A 19 -21.20 21.85 -34.74
C ASP A 19 -20.41 22.50 -35.88
N SER A 20 -19.35 23.27 -35.57
CA SER A 20 -18.51 23.90 -36.59
C SER A 20 -17.71 22.89 -37.41
N ILE A 21 -17.30 21.77 -36.78
CA ILE A 21 -16.62 20.66 -37.48
C ILE A 21 -17.62 19.88 -38.33
N GLN A 22 -18.79 19.58 -37.78
CA GLN A 22 -19.80 18.77 -38.44
C GLN A 22 -20.34 19.44 -39.71
N ASP A 23 -20.52 20.75 -39.69
CA ASP A 23 -21.04 21.50 -40.85
C ASP A 23 -19.94 21.99 -41.79
N GLY A 24 -18.66 21.81 -41.44
CA GLY A 24 -17.52 22.28 -42.22
C GLY A 24 -17.46 23.80 -42.39
N VAL A 25 -18.22 24.56 -41.61
CA VAL A 25 -18.30 26.03 -41.67
C VAL A 25 -18.24 26.58 -40.25
N LEU A 26 -17.40 27.60 -40.05
CA LEU A 26 -17.26 28.26 -38.75
C LEU A 26 -18.55 29.01 -38.41
N ARG A 27 -19.29 28.52 -37.40
CA ARG A 27 -20.54 29.14 -36.94
C ARG A 27 -20.27 30.40 -36.13
N ASP A 28 -21.30 31.24 -35.96
CA ASP A 28 -21.22 32.45 -35.13
C ASP A 28 -21.10 32.09 -33.64
N PRO A 29 -20.02 32.51 -32.93
CA PRO A 29 -19.79 32.17 -31.53
C PRO A 29 -20.76 32.85 -30.57
N THR A 30 -21.48 33.90 -30.97
CA THR A 30 -22.40 34.61 -30.07
C THR A 30 -23.58 33.76 -29.62
N LYS A 31 -24.06 32.84 -30.47
CA LYS A 31 -25.14 31.89 -30.13
C LYS A 31 -24.72 30.84 -29.09
N TYR A 32 -23.41 30.61 -28.95
CA TYR A 32 -22.83 29.59 -28.08
C TYR A 32 -22.14 30.19 -26.86
N LYS A 33 -22.33 31.49 -26.59
CA LYS A 33 -21.88 32.10 -25.34
C LYS A 33 -22.62 31.42 -24.20
N LEU A 34 -21.89 30.62 -23.42
CA LEU A 34 -22.40 30.10 -22.16
C LEU A 34 -22.81 31.32 -21.32
N LYS A 35 -24.11 31.47 -21.05
CA LYS A 35 -24.55 32.30 -19.93
C LYS A 35 -23.92 31.66 -18.71
N MET A 36 -22.78 32.21 -18.30
CA MET A 36 -22.16 31.94 -17.01
C MET A 36 -23.18 32.42 -15.99
N LEU A 37 -24.13 31.54 -15.63
CA LEU A 37 -24.95 31.71 -14.45
C LEU A 37 -23.93 31.89 -13.34
N LYS A 38 -23.85 33.12 -12.82
CA LYS A 38 -22.98 33.47 -11.70
C LYS A 38 -23.41 32.54 -10.59
N ARG A 39 -22.75 31.38 -10.48
CA ARG A 39 -22.93 30.46 -9.36
C ARG A 39 -22.34 31.20 -8.19
N ALA A 40 -23.19 31.99 -7.54
CA ALA A 40 -22.94 32.49 -6.21
C ALA A 40 -22.57 31.25 -5.40
N ARG A 41 -21.31 31.17 -4.99
CA ARG A 41 -20.86 30.17 -4.01
C ARG A 41 -21.72 30.41 -2.77
N LYS A 42 -22.82 29.67 -2.64
CA LYS A 42 -23.60 29.60 -1.41
C LYS A 42 -22.64 29.09 -0.34
N ARG A 43 -22.06 30.00 0.42
CA ARG A 43 -21.68 29.72 1.80
C ARG A 43 -22.93 29.14 2.45
N LYS A 44 -22.82 27.96 3.07
CA LYS A 44 -23.88 27.37 3.87
C LYS A 44 -24.26 28.38 4.96
N ALA A 45 -25.26 29.21 4.68
CA ALA A 45 -26.04 29.85 5.72
C ALA A 45 -26.94 28.76 6.31
N GLN A 46 -26.96 28.69 7.64
CA GLN A 46 -27.96 27.92 8.39
C GLN A 46 -29.34 28.25 7.82
N TYR A 47 -30.04 27.21 7.38
CA TYR A 47 -31.43 27.31 6.99
C TYR A 47 -32.25 27.43 8.28
N ASP A 48 -32.65 28.65 8.59
CA ASP A 48 -33.66 28.92 9.61
C ASP A 48 -35.03 28.54 9.03
N SER A 49 -35.75 27.72 9.79
CA SER A 49 -36.95 27.00 9.39
C SER A 49 -38.16 27.88 9.65
N SER A 50 -38.49 28.79 8.75
CA SER A 50 -39.78 29.48 8.76
C SER A 50 -40.78 28.74 7.87
N SER A 51 -41.78 28.18 8.55
CA SER A 51 -42.97 27.48 8.09
C SER A 51 -43.79 28.28 7.08
N ASP A 52 -43.85 27.81 5.84
CA ASP A 52 -45.03 27.98 4.99
C ASP A 52 -45.29 26.62 4.33
N VAL A 53 -46.38 25.96 4.75
CA VAL A 53 -46.70 24.57 4.40
C VAL A 53 -47.55 24.62 3.14
N GLU A 54 -46.91 24.81 1.99
CA GLU A 54 -47.57 24.51 0.72
C GLU A 54 -47.74 22.99 0.62
N GLU A 55 -49.00 22.59 0.42
CA GLU A 55 -49.43 21.21 0.24
C GLU A 55 -48.78 20.63 -1.03
N LEU A 56 -47.65 19.96 -0.86
CA LEU A 56 -46.92 19.31 -1.95
C LEU A 56 -47.81 18.29 -2.63
N THR A 57 -47.85 18.35 -3.96
CA THR A 57 -48.63 17.41 -4.76
C THR A 57 -48.13 15.98 -4.54
N ALA A 58 -49.01 14.98 -4.66
CA ALA A 58 -48.65 13.58 -4.44
C ALA A 58 -47.45 13.12 -5.30
N ALA A 59 -47.29 13.69 -6.50
CA ALA A 59 -46.16 13.41 -7.39
C ALA A 59 -44.83 13.97 -6.86
N GLU A 60 -44.84 15.15 -6.23
CA GLU A 60 -43.66 15.74 -5.62
C GLU A 60 -43.26 15.01 -4.34
N ALA A 61 -44.24 14.54 -3.56
CA ALA A 61 -44.00 13.69 -2.39
C ALA A 61 -43.35 12.36 -2.79
N GLU A 62 -43.79 11.74 -3.89
CA GLU A 62 -43.18 10.51 -4.41
C GLU A 62 -41.76 10.75 -4.92
N ALA A 63 -41.53 11.83 -5.67
CA ALA A 63 -40.19 12.20 -6.15
C ALA A 63 -39.22 12.51 -4.99
N ALA A 64 -39.69 13.20 -3.95
CA ALA A 64 -38.92 13.47 -2.74
C ALA A 64 -38.55 12.16 -2.01
N SER A 65 -39.49 11.23 -1.90
CA SER A 65 -39.27 9.90 -1.30
C SER A 65 -38.18 9.11 -2.03
N VAL A 66 -38.22 9.05 -3.37
CA VAL A 66 -37.19 8.36 -4.17
C VAL A 66 -35.80 8.97 -3.98
N ILE A 67 -35.71 10.31 -3.92
CA ILE A 67 -34.45 11.01 -3.68
C ILE A 67 -33.92 10.73 -2.28
N GLU A 68 -34.80 10.73 -1.27
CA GLU A 68 -34.44 10.43 0.11
C GLU A 68 -33.97 8.98 0.27
N GLN A 69 -34.67 8.02 -0.35
CA GLN A 69 -34.30 6.61 -0.34
C GLN A 69 -32.93 6.37 -0.99
N LYS A 70 -32.64 7.06 -2.10
CA LYS A 70 -31.32 7.05 -2.75
C LYS A 70 -30.23 7.70 -1.90
N ARG A 71 -30.56 8.73 -1.12
CA ARG A 71 -29.64 9.35 -0.16
C ARG A 71 -29.32 8.39 0.99
N LEU A 72 -30.32 7.69 1.50
CA LEU A 72 -30.18 6.69 2.55
C LEU A 72 -29.35 5.49 2.09
N SER A 73 -29.60 4.94 0.89
CA SER A 73 -28.82 3.82 0.37
C SER A 73 -27.34 4.18 0.16
N ARG A 74 -27.05 5.40 -0.30
CA ARG A 74 -25.67 5.89 -0.44
C ARG A 74 -24.96 6.06 0.91
N ASN A 75 -25.67 6.54 1.92
CA ASN A 75 -25.13 6.67 3.28
C ASN A 75 -24.90 5.30 3.94
N GLN A 76 -25.79 4.34 3.72
CA GLN A 76 -25.62 2.96 4.16
C GLN A 76 -24.41 2.31 3.49
N TRP A 77 -24.28 2.43 2.16
CA TRP A 77 -23.11 1.92 1.44
C TRP A 77 -21.80 2.50 1.99
N GLN A 78 -21.74 3.81 2.27
CA GLN A 78 -20.54 4.41 2.88
C GLN A 78 -20.29 3.94 4.32
N ARG A 79 -21.34 3.69 5.11
CA ARG A 79 -21.21 3.11 6.45
C ARG A 79 -20.72 1.67 6.38
N ASP A 80 -21.26 0.86 5.49
CA ASP A 80 -20.84 -0.52 5.30
C ASP A 80 -19.41 -0.60 4.76
N TRP A 81 -19.02 0.31 3.87
CA TRP A 81 -17.65 0.39 3.37
C TRP A 81 -16.63 0.77 4.46
N ARG A 82 -17.04 1.57 5.46
CA ARG A 82 -16.22 1.89 6.65
C ARG A 82 -16.27 0.81 7.73
N LYS A 83 -17.35 0.04 7.78
CA LYS A 83 -17.55 -1.06 8.73
C LYS A 83 -16.98 -2.38 8.24
N ARG A 84 -16.67 -2.49 6.93
CA ARG A 84 -15.81 -3.57 6.45
C ARG A 84 -14.58 -3.52 7.35
N PRO A 85 -14.37 -4.53 8.22
CA PRO A 85 -13.09 -4.66 8.88
C PRO A 85 -12.10 -4.59 7.74
N PHE A 86 -11.14 -3.68 7.86
CA PHE A 86 -9.98 -3.71 7.02
C PHE A 86 -9.33 -5.03 7.39
N GLU A 87 -9.75 -6.10 6.68
CA GLU A 87 -9.19 -7.42 6.85
C GLU A 87 -7.70 -7.23 6.79
N ASP A 88 -7.11 -7.65 7.88
CA ASP A 88 -5.90 -7.14 8.46
C ASP A 88 -4.80 -7.06 7.40
N GLU A 89 -4.38 -5.85 7.02
CA GLU A 89 -3.19 -5.60 6.20
C GLU A 89 -1.89 -6.02 6.95
N SER A 90 -2.03 -6.69 8.09
CA SER A 90 -0.99 -7.49 8.74
C SER A 90 -0.69 -8.80 8.01
N ASP A 91 -1.63 -9.37 7.24
CA ASP A 91 -1.36 -10.59 6.42
C ASP A 91 -0.64 -10.31 5.09
N ILE A 92 -0.63 -9.05 4.63
CA ILE A 92 0.18 -8.63 3.47
C ILE A 92 1.60 -8.23 3.92
N LYS A 93 1.80 -7.86 5.18
CA LYS A 93 3.12 -7.53 5.73
C LYS A 93 3.96 -8.75 6.14
N ALA A 94 3.34 -9.89 6.43
CA ALA A 94 4.07 -11.11 6.84
C ALA A 94 4.65 -11.92 5.66
N LYS A 95 4.37 -11.57 4.40
CA LYS A 95 4.89 -12.28 3.21
C LYS A 95 5.87 -11.45 2.36
N GLN A 96 6.28 -10.28 2.83
CA GLN A 96 7.21 -9.40 2.10
C GLN A 96 8.68 -9.53 2.55
N ASP A 97 8.99 -10.49 3.43
CA ASP A 97 10.37 -10.78 3.88
C ASP A 97 10.97 -12.08 3.32
N VAL A 98 10.33 -12.71 2.31
CA VAL A 98 11.08 -13.62 1.42
C VAL A 98 11.83 -12.75 0.42
N SER A 99 12.93 -12.23 0.92
CA SER A 99 14.04 -11.64 0.19
C SER A 99 14.47 -12.60 -0.92
N LEU A 100 13.86 -12.46 -2.10
CA LEU A 100 14.52 -12.70 -3.38
C LEU A 100 15.67 -11.71 -3.49
N SER A 101 16.72 -11.99 -2.72
CA SER A 101 18.08 -11.49 -2.90
C SER A 101 18.65 -12.14 -4.15
N SER A 102 17.99 -11.93 -5.29
CA SER A 102 18.68 -12.02 -6.56
C SER A 102 19.62 -10.82 -6.61
N GLU A 103 20.83 -11.03 -6.09
CA GLU A 103 22.01 -10.18 -6.19
C GLU A 103 22.46 -10.03 -7.65
N GLN A 104 21.54 -9.80 -8.58
CA GLN A 104 21.86 -9.18 -9.85
C GLN A 104 22.21 -7.73 -9.56
N SER A 105 23.49 -7.58 -9.24
CA SER A 105 24.36 -6.42 -9.30
C SER A 105 24.19 -5.66 -10.62
N ARG A 106 23.01 -5.09 -10.83
CA ARG A 106 22.84 -3.95 -11.71
C ARG A 106 23.70 -2.88 -11.09
N ILE A 107 24.87 -2.66 -11.69
CA ILE A 107 25.85 -1.63 -11.38
C ILE A 107 25.07 -0.34 -11.15
N SER A 108 24.74 -0.08 -9.88
CA SER A 108 23.79 0.97 -9.52
C SER A 108 24.55 2.26 -9.72
N SER A 109 24.08 3.08 -10.66
CA SER A 109 24.65 4.40 -10.90
C SER A 109 24.89 5.10 -9.56
N PRO A 110 26.09 5.62 -9.30
CA PRO A 110 26.43 6.19 -8.00
C PRO A 110 25.39 7.24 -7.62
N ILE A 111 24.89 7.15 -6.38
CA ILE A 111 23.89 8.08 -5.86
C ILE A 111 24.46 9.49 -6.04
N PRO A 112 23.73 10.42 -6.69
CA PRO A 112 24.23 11.78 -6.87
C PRO A 112 24.57 12.38 -5.49
N PRO A 113 25.65 13.15 -5.36
CA PRO A 113 25.95 13.83 -4.10
C PRO A 113 24.86 14.87 -3.79
N PRO A 114 24.47 15.04 -2.51
CA PRO A 114 23.45 16.01 -2.13
C PRO A 114 23.94 17.44 -2.41
N PRO A 115 23.08 18.33 -2.95
CA PRO A 115 23.48 19.70 -3.25
C PRO A 115 23.81 20.48 -1.97
N THR A 116 25.00 21.07 -1.91
CA THR A 116 25.43 21.95 -0.81
C THR A 116 25.03 23.40 -1.11
N SER A 117 23.74 23.75 -0.97
CA SER A 117 23.28 25.13 -1.27
C SER A 117 22.88 25.88 0.01
N ASP A 118 23.75 26.70 0.59
CA ASP A 118 23.48 27.42 1.86
C ASP A 118 22.53 28.62 1.73
N GLN A 119 21.36 28.43 1.12
CA GLN A 119 20.33 29.47 1.07
C GLN A 119 19.37 29.35 2.26
N PHE A 120 19.74 29.98 3.37
CA PHE A 120 18.81 30.20 4.47
C PHE A 120 17.76 31.25 4.09
N SER A 121 16.49 30.87 4.12
CA SER A 121 15.36 31.79 3.94
C SER A 121 15.07 32.53 5.25
N LEU A 122 15.24 33.86 5.26
CA LEU A 122 15.05 34.77 6.41
C LEU A 122 13.63 34.77 7.03
N LYS A 123 12.64 34.12 6.40
CA LYS A 123 11.22 34.16 6.81
C LYS A 123 10.69 32.88 7.45
N GLY A 124 11.56 31.99 7.94
CA GLY A 124 11.16 30.78 8.68
C GLY A 124 10.41 29.72 7.85
N ARG A 125 10.19 29.96 6.56
CA ARG A 125 9.72 28.96 5.59
C ARG A 125 10.86 28.65 4.64
N THR A 126 11.37 27.43 4.71
CA THR A 126 12.33 26.88 3.76
C THR A 126 11.60 26.58 2.46
N LYS A 127 11.94 27.31 1.41
CA LYS A 127 11.49 26.98 0.06
C LYS A 127 12.48 25.98 -0.51
N TYR A 128 11.98 24.99 -1.26
CA TYR A 128 12.84 24.09 -2.00
C TYR A 128 13.62 24.88 -3.06
N SER A 129 14.94 24.76 -3.08
CA SER A 129 15.80 25.25 -4.16
C SER A 129 15.60 24.40 -5.42
N ASP A 130 15.83 24.95 -6.61
CA ASP A 130 15.76 24.19 -7.87
C ASP A 130 16.65 22.93 -7.83
N LEU A 131 17.84 23.04 -7.26
CA LEU A 131 18.77 21.92 -7.10
C LEU A 131 18.22 20.83 -6.18
N GLU A 132 17.52 21.21 -5.11
CA GLU A 132 16.89 20.26 -4.18
C GLU A 132 15.73 19.53 -4.86
N ARG A 133 14.97 20.23 -5.72
CA ARG A 133 13.89 19.60 -6.51
C ARG A 133 14.45 18.58 -7.50
N GLU A 134 15.47 18.98 -8.26
CA GLU A 134 16.11 18.12 -9.26
C GLU A 134 16.73 16.88 -8.58
N TYR A 135 17.43 17.08 -7.47
CA TYR A 135 17.98 15.98 -6.67
C TYR A 135 16.87 15.06 -6.16
N ALA A 136 15.78 15.61 -5.62
CA ALA A 136 14.68 14.82 -5.08
C ALA A 136 14.04 13.93 -6.16
N LEU A 137 13.79 14.45 -7.36
CA LEU A 137 13.25 13.68 -8.47
C LEU A 137 14.20 12.55 -8.91
N LYS A 138 15.49 12.86 -9.10
CA LYS A 138 16.51 11.85 -9.45
C LYS A 138 16.59 10.75 -8.39
N TYR A 139 16.53 11.13 -7.11
CA TYR A 139 16.61 10.16 -6.03
C TYR A 139 15.33 9.31 -5.91
N ILE A 140 14.16 9.92 -6.10
CA ILE A 140 12.87 9.18 -6.17
C ILE A 140 12.88 8.18 -7.33
N GLN A 141 13.40 8.56 -8.49
CA GLN A 141 13.54 7.65 -9.63
C GLN A 141 14.38 6.41 -9.24
N ILE A 142 15.54 6.61 -8.60
CA ILE A 142 16.39 5.50 -8.14
C ILE A 142 15.65 4.60 -7.12
N LEU A 143 14.85 5.17 -6.23
CA LEU A 143 14.05 4.39 -5.28
C LEU A 143 12.98 3.56 -6.00
N LEU A 144 12.28 4.15 -6.98
CA LEU A 144 11.22 3.47 -7.73
C LEU A 144 11.77 2.40 -8.68
N ASP A 145 12.97 2.60 -9.24
CA ASP A 145 13.64 1.59 -10.06
C ASP A 145 14.01 0.33 -9.26
N ARG A 146 14.23 0.47 -7.95
CA ARG A 146 14.46 -0.64 -7.01
C ARG A 146 13.14 -1.25 -6.56
N ASP A 147 12.19 -0.42 -6.16
CA ASP A 147 10.86 -0.83 -5.72
C ASP A 147 9.78 0.11 -6.27
N HIS A 148 9.05 -0.37 -7.28
CA HIS A 148 7.99 0.38 -7.94
C HIS A 148 6.75 0.65 -7.04
N LEU A 149 6.63 -0.02 -5.89
CA LEU A 149 5.54 0.13 -4.94
C LEU A 149 5.90 1.03 -3.74
N THR A 150 7.06 1.69 -3.77
CA THR A 150 7.50 2.53 -2.65
C THR A 150 6.49 3.65 -2.33
N SER A 151 6.11 3.72 -1.06
CA SER A 151 5.14 4.70 -0.54
C SER A 151 5.73 6.11 -0.45
N ALA A 152 4.89 7.14 -0.55
CA ALA A 152 5.33 8.54 -0.45
C ALA A 152 6.00 8.88 0.88
N GLN A 153 5.56 8.25 1.97
CA GLN A 153 6.17 8.41 3.29
C GLN A 153 7.57 7.79 3.35
N HIS A 154 7.78 6.63 2.71
CA HIS A 154 9.10 6.01 2.62
C HIS A 154 10.06 6.87 1.79
N MET A 155 9.62 7.38 0.64
CA MET A 155 10.40 8.32 -0.18
C MET A 155 10.80 9.58 0.61
N ALA A 156 9.87 10.15 1.38
CA ALA A 156 10.13 11.31 2.23
C ALA A 156 11.17 11.03 3.33
N ASN A 157 11.12 9.85 3.96
CA ASN A 157 12.09 9.46 5.00
C ASN A 157 13.50 9.32 4.40
N ARG A 158 13.62 8.64 3.25
CA ARG A 158 14.90 8.51 2.54
C ARG A 158 15.46 9.87 2.10
N LEU A 159 14.61 10.79 1.63
CA LEU A 159 15.02 12.16 1.30
C LEU A 159 15.46 12.95 2.53
N TYR A 160 14.75 12.83 3.64
CA TYR A 160 15.11 13.48 4.91
C TYR A 160 16.51 13.04 5.40
N GLN A 161 16.82 11.75 5.32
CA GLN A 161 18.15 11.22 5.67
C GLN A 161 19.27 11.82 4.81
N LYS A 162 18.99 12.14 3.54
CA LYS A 162 19.98 12.72 2.60
C LYS A 162 20.02 14.25 2.65
N MET A 163 18.90 14.90 2.96
CA MET A 163 18.74 16.36 2.99
C MET A 163 17.90 16.76 4.23
N PRO A 164 18.51 16.81 5.43
CA PRO A 164 17.81 17.07 6.69
C PRO A 164 17.34 18.52 6.87
N ARG A 165 17.55 19.38 5.87
CA ARG A 165 17.19 20.81 5.88
C ARG A 165 15.68 21.06 5.85
N HIS A 166 14.95 20.13 5.23
CA HIS A 166 13.50 20.11 5.28
C HIS A 166 13.07 19.01 6.23
N THR A 167 12.06 19.28 7.05
CA THR A 167 11.51 18.26 7.94
C THR A 167 10.85 17.14 7.14
N LEU A 168 10.76 15.96 7.73
CA LEU A 168 10.04 14.81 7.14
C LEU A 168 8.63 15.21 6.65
N LYS A 169 7.89 15.96 7.47
CA LYS A 169 6.55 16.45 7.14
C LYS A 169 6.55 17.36 5.90
N SER A 170 7.57 18.20 5.76
CA SER A 170 7.76 19.06 4.60
C SER A 170 7.97 18.21 3.33
N TRP A 171 8.84 17.20 3.38
CA TRP A 171 9.08 16.27 2.29
C TRP A 171 7.82 15.48 1.90
N THR A 172 7.10 14.92 2.87
CA THR A 172 5.83 14.21 2.61
C THR A 172 4.82 15.13 1.93
N SER A 173 4.71 16.38 2.40
CA SER A 173 3.79 17.37 1.81
C SER A 173 4.23 17.81 0.41
N TYR A 174 5.54 17.84 0.14
CA TYR A 174 6.09 18.18 -1.16
C TYR A 174 5.82 17.07 -2.19
N ILE A 175 6.09 15.81 -1.84
CA ILE A 175 5.86 14.63 -2.69
C ILE A 175 4.37 14.42 -2.98
N SER A 176 3.51 14.59 -1.96
CA SER A 176 2.05 14.47 -2.13
C SER A 176 1.39 15.71 -2.76
N GLY A 177 2.12 16.83 -2.81
CA GLY A 177 1.63 18.11 -3.30
C GLY A 177 1.65 18.22 -4.83
N TYR A 178 0.84 19.14 -5.37
CA TYR A 178 0.70 19.36 -6.81
C TYR A 178 1.99 19.74 -7.55
N ALA A 179 3.06 20.10 -6.85
CA ALA A 179 4.28 20.61 -7.45
C ALA A 179 5.18 19.53 -8.06
N ILE A 180 5.14 18.30 -7.53
CA ILE A 180 5.93 17.16 -8.06
C ILE A 180 5.13 15.87 -8.19
N LYS A 181 3.85 15.89 -7.81
CA LYS A 181 3.02 14.68 -7.81
C LYS A 181 2.88 14.07 -9.21
N GLU A 182 2.73 14.91 -10.24
CA GLU A 182 2.58 14.42 -11.61
C GLU A 182 3.82 13.69 -12.08
N GLU A 183 5.00 14.27 -11.84
CA GLU A 183 6.29 13.70 -12.16
C GLU A 183 6.55 12.39 -11.40
N VAL A 184 6.21 12.33 -10.11
CA VAL A 184 6.35 11.11 -9.29
C VAL A 184 5.45 9.99 -9.78
N GLU A 185 4.20 10.27 -10.17
CA GLU A 185 3.32 9.25 -10.74
C GLU A 185 3.79 8.77 -12.11
N ASP A 186 4.37 9.65 -12.93
CA ASP A 186 4.96 9.25 -14.21
C ASP A 186 6.20 8.37 -14.03
N LEU A 187 7.07 8.68 -13.06
CA LEU A 187 8.17 7.80 -12.66
C LEU A 187 7.65 6.44 -12.18
N ARG A 188 6.57 6.40 -11.38
CA ARG A 188 5.97 5.13 -10.92
C ARG A 188 5.41 4.31 -12.08
N LYS A 189 4.76 4.95 -13.06
CA LYS A 189 4.30 4.27 -14.29
C LYS A 189 5.47 3.68 -15.07
N GLN A 190 6.56 4.44 -15.22
CA GLN A 190 7.77 3.98 -15.91
C GLN A 190 8.40 2.78 -15.18
N ALA A 191 8.57 2.87 -13.85
CA ALA A 191 9.11 1.78 -13.03
C ALA A 191 8.23 0.52 -13.10
N THR A 192 6.90 0.67 -13.01
CA THR A 192 5.96 -0.46 -13.15
C THR A 192 6.05 -1.11 -14.54
N ALA A 193 6.15 -0.29 -15.59
CA ALA A 193 6.31 -0.80 -16.95
C ALA A 193 7.66 -1.51 -17.14
N ALA A 194 8.74 -0.98 -16.57
CA ALA A 194 10.06 -1.61 -16.58
C ALA A 194 10.06 -2.95 -15.83
N HIS A 195 9.46 -3.00 -14.64
CA HIS A 195 9.32 -4.23 -13.85
C HIS A 195 8.51 -5.31 -14.59
N ARG A 196 7.41 -4.92 -15.24
CA ARG A 196 6.62 -5.86 -16.08
C ARG A 196 7.41 -6.37 -17.29
N LYS A 197 8.30 -5.54 -17.86
CA LYS A 197 9.18 -5.96 -18.96
C LYS A 197 10.25 -6.92 -18.48
N SER A 198 10.88 -6.68 -17.34
CA SER A 198 11.89 -7.60 -16.78
C SER A 198 11.29 -8.96 -16.41
N LEU A 199 10.09 -8.99 -15.83
CA LEU A 199 9.39 -10.26 -15.57
C LEU A 199 9.11 -11.04 -16.85
N LYS A 200 8.70 -10.36 -17.92
CA LYS A 200 8.51 -11.00 -19.23
C LYS A 200 9.82 -11.49 -19.85
N GLN A 201 10.93 -10.78 -19.61
CA GLN A 201 12.23 -11.18 -20.12
C GLN A 201 12.73 -12.45 -19.43
N ILE A 202 12.59 -12.53 -18.10
CA ILE A 202 12.90 -13.74 -17.32
C ILE A 202 12.12 -14.94 -17.87
N VAL A 203 10.82 -14.79 -18.10
CA VAL A 203 9.98 -15.87 -18.68
C VAL A 203 10.34 -16.20 -20.13
N LYS A 204 10.83 -15.23 -20.92
CA LYS A 204 11.19 -15.44 -22.34
C LYS A 204 12.58 -16.05 -22.50
N GLU A 205 13.46 -15.90 -21.53
CA GLU A 205 14.82 -16.48 -21.54
C GLU A 205 14.85 -17.89 -20.91
N GLU A 206 13.76 -18.36 -20.30
CA GLU A 206 13.50 -19.78 -19.99
C GLU A 206 12.70 -20.53 -21.08
N PRO A 207 13.24 -20.62 -22.30
CA PRO A 207 13.14 -21.85 -23.05
C PRO A 207 14.56 -22.30 -23.38
N LEU A 208 15.36 -22.55 -22.35
CA LEU A 208 16.45 -23.49 -22.50
C LEU A 208 15.80 -24.83 -22.78
N GLU A 209 15.86 -25.22 -24.05
CA GLU A 209 15.83 -26.62 -24.45
C GLU A 209 16.80 -27.38 -23.55
N ILE A 210 16.25 -28.00 -22.51
CA ILE A 210 16.87 -29.14 -21.86
C ILE A 210 16.90 -30.20 -22.96
N GLY A 211 18.05 -30.28 -23.64
CA GLY A 211 18.39 -31.38 -24.54
C GLY A 211 18.16 -32.69 -23.78
N LEU A 212 17.23 -33.48 -24.31
CA LEU A 212 16.58 -34.60 -23.64
C LEU A 212 17.48 -35.82 -23.36
N ASP A 213 18.81 -35.72 -23.49
CA ASP A 213 19.68 -36.89 -23.58
C ASP A 213 20.82 -36.98 -22.54
N GLN A 214 20.96 -36.06 -21.57
CA GLN A 214 22.13 -36.09 -20.66
C GLN A 214 21.94 -35.69 -19.17
N VAL A 215 20.77 -35.87 -18.54
CA VAL A 215 20.70 -35.67 -17.07
C VAL A 215 19.88 -36.76 -16.36
N ALA A 216 20.57 -37.84 -16.00
CA ALA A 216 20.08 -38.86 -15.07
C ALA A 216 20.47 -38.54 -13.60
N ALA A 217 20.71 -37.27 -13.26
CA ALA A 217 21.26 -36.89 -11.95
C ALA A 217 20.86 -35.47 -11.50
N ASP A 218 19.60 -35.07 -11.66
CA ASP A 218 19.11 -33.86 -11.00
C ASP A 218 17.68 -34.02 -10.45
N HIS A 219 17.62 -34.31 -9.16
CA HIS A 219 16.41 -34.48 -8.36
C HIS A 219 16.32 -33.40 -7.25
N SER A 220 17.10 -32.32 -7.32
CA SER A 220 17.28 -31.40 -6.18
C SER A 220 16.03 -30.57 -5.83
N ASP A 221 15.22 -30.16 -6.81
CA ASP A 221 14.13 -29.22 -6.55
C ASP A 221 12.97 -29.82 -5.73
N ALA A 222 12.74 -31.13 -5.83
CA ALA A 222 11.69 -31.79 -5.05
C ALA A 222 12.08 -31.93 -3.56
N ASP A 223 13.36 -32.16 -3.29
CA ASP A 223 13.87 -32.31 -1.94
C ASP A 223 13.90 -30.96 -1.20
N ASP A 224 14.21 -29.86 -1.88
CA ASP A 224 14.20 -28.52 -1.29
C ASP A 224 12.78 -28.07 -0.89
N ILE A 225 11.78 -28.33 -1.73
CA ILE A 225 10.37 -28.02 -1.40
C ILE A 225 9.92 -28.85 -0.19
N LYS A 226 10.30 -30.13 -0.13
CA LYS A 226 9.96 -31.01 0.98
C LYS A 226 10.57 -30.52 2.29
N LYS A 227 11.85 -30.13 2.26
CA LYS A 227 12.56 -29.59 3.43
C LYS A 227 11.95 -28.28 3.91
N MET A 228 11.59 -27.39 3.00
CA MET A 228 10.92 -26.13 3.33
C MET A 228 9.55 -26.37 4.00
N ASN A 229 8.77 -27.34 3.50
CA ASN A 229 7.49 -27.68 4.12
C ASN A 229 7.67 -28.30 5.51
N GLU A 230 8.69 -29.13 5.70
CA GLU A 230 9.03 -29.72 7.00
C GLU A 230 9.44 -28.66 8.02
N GLU A 231 10.26 -27.68 7.62
CA GLU A 231 10.63 -26.56 8.48
C GLU A 231 9.43 -25.69 8.88
N ASN A 232 8.49 -25.48 7.97
CA ASN A 232 7.25 -24.77 8.26
C ASN A 232 6.39 -25.54 9.28
N ASP A 233 6.19 -26.84 9.06
CA ASP A 233 5.41 -27.69 9.97
C ASP A 233 6.07 -27.78 11.37
N LEU A 234 7.41 -27.82 11.43
CA LEU A 234 8.18 -27.75 12.70
C LEU A 234 7.94 -26.44 13.44
N ASN A 235 7.96 -25.30 12.75
CA ASN A 235 7.76 -24.00 13.39
C ASN A 235 6.31 -23.82 13.89
N ALA A 236 5.35 -24.32 13.13
CA ALA A 236 3.93 -24.31 13.49
C ALA A 236 3.68 -25.06 14.81
N ILE A 237 4.15 -26.30 14.92
CA ILE A 237 3.94 -27.12 16.11
C ILE A 237 4.69 -26.59 17.34
N VAL A 238 5.92 -26.11 17.16
CA VAL A 238 6.71 -25.56 18.27
C VAL A 238 6.09 -24.27 18.81
N SER A 239 5.69 -23.35 17.93
CA SER A 239 5.02 -22.11 18.33
C SER A 239 3.66 -22.37 18.99
N PHE A 240 2.93 -23.39 18.54
CA PHE A 240 1.69 -23.81 19.17
C PHE A 240 1.90 -24.30 20.60
N PHE A 241 2.93 -25.11 20.87
CA PHE A 241 3.25 -25.54 22.23
C PHE A 241 3.71 -24.38 23.11
N ALA A 242 4.52 -23.46 22.58
CA ALA A 242 5.05 -22.31 23.33
C ALA A 242 3.96 -21.28 23.71
N TYR A 243 3.04 -20.97 22.80
CA TYR A 243 2.09 -19.85 22.98
C TYR A 243 0.62 -20.25 22.97
N GLY A 244 0.30 -21.42 22.43
CA GLY A 244 -1.00 -21.70 21.84
C GLY A 244 -1.84 -22.77 22.52
N GLY A 245 -1.32 -23.52 23.49
CA GLY A 245 -2.10 -24.59 24.12
C GLY A 245 -1.38 -25.55 25.07
N GLY A 246 -0.16 -25.25 25.52
CA GLY A 246 0.55 -26.05 26.53
C GLY A 246 0.24 -25.68 27.98
N ASP A 247 -0.32 -24.49 28.22
CA ASP A 247 -0.60 -24.03 29.58
C ASP A 247 -1.74 -24.84 30.22
N GLU A 248 -1.38 -25.56 31.27
CA GLU A 248 -2.04 -26.64 32.02
C GLU A 248 -3.44 -26.33 32.57
N LYS A 249 -4.09 -25.21 32.22
CA LYS A 249 -5.40 -24.86 32.77
C LYS A 249 -6.54 -25.72 32.23
N ASP A 250 -6.32 -26.47 31.17
CA ASP A 250 -7.24 -27.48 30.65
C ASP A 250 -6.72 -28.90 31.02
N GLU A 251 -6.63 -29.23 32.32
CA GLU A 251 -6.19 -30.56 32.84
C GLU A 251 -7.03 -31.77 32.37
N GLY A 252 -7.99 -31.57 31.45
CA GLY A 252 -8.84 -32.61 30.89
C GLY A 252 -8.85 -32.71 29.36
N ALA A 253 -8.14 -31.84 28.64
CA ALA A 253 -8.09 -31.92 27.18
C ALA A 253 -7.24 -33.13 26.77
N GLY A 254 -7.88 -34.16 26.22
CA GLY A 254 -7.17 -35.31 25.65
C GLY A 254 -6.24 -34.87 24.51
N GLN A 255 -5.18 -35.64 24.25
CA GLN A 255 -4.24 -35.37 23.16
C GLN A 255 -4.94 -35.16 21.80
N GLU A 256 -6.05 -35.84 21.57
CA GLU A 256 -6.90 -35.67 20.38
C GLU A 256 -7.43 -34.24 20.23
N GLU A 257 -7.88 -33.60 21.31
CA GLU A 257 -8.38 -32.23 21.28
C GLU A 257 -7.25 -31.24 20.99
N LEU A 258 -6.05 -31.51 21.51
CA LEU A 258 -4.85 -30.73 21.22
C LEU A 258 -4.53 -30.75 19.71
N TRP A 259 -4.55 -31.93 19.09
CA TRP A 259 -4.31 -32.07 17.65
C TRP A 259 -5.41 -31.43 16.80
N GLN A 260 -6.66 -31.47 17.24
CA GLN A 260 -7.77 -30.78 16.57
C GLN A 260 -7.63 -29.25 16.66
N ARG A 261 -7.23 -28.71 17.81
CA ARG A 261 -6.95 -27.29 18.00
C ARG A 261 -5.78 -26.83 17.10
N LEU A 262 -4.71 -27.62 17.02
CA LEU A 262 -3.58 -27.33 16.11
C LEU A 262 -4.03 -27.39 14.63
N SER A 263 -4.75 -28.44 14.23
CA SER A 263 -5.28 -28.60 12.87
C SER A 263 -6.23 -27.48 12.43
N SER A 264 -6.96 -26.89 13.40
CA SER A 264 -7.85 -25.77 13.14
C SER A 264 -7.10 -24.46 12.85
N LYS A 265 -5.86 -24.34 13.35
CA LYS A 265 -4.98 -23.17 13.10
C LYS A 265 -4.18 -23.37 11.81
N GLU A 266 -3.55 -24.53 11.65
CA GLU A 266 -2.70 -24.84 10.49
C GLU A 266 -2.83 -26.30 10.04
N SER A 267 -2.82 -26.53 8.73
CA SER A 267 -2.84 -27.87 8.15
C SER A 267 -1.42 -28.40 7.94
N CYS A 268 -1.13 -29.62 8.42
CA CYS A 268 0.15 -30.29 8.20
C CYS A 268 0.36 -30.58 6.70
N LYS A 269 1.55 -30.27 6.18
CA LYS A 269 1.90 -30.45 4.75
C LYS A 269 2.72 -31.71 4.49
N THR A 270 3.47 -32.16 5.49
CA THR A 270 4.48 -33.21 5.33
C THR A 270 4.04 -34.60 5.81
N ALA A 271 3.06 -34.67 6.71
CA ALA A 271 2.49 -35.92 7.23
C ALA A 271 0.96 -35.95 7.08
N ASN A 272 0.35 -37.11 7.31
CA ASN A 272 -1.10 -37.26 7.22
C ASN A 272 -1.83 -36.61 8.41
N SER A 273 -1.13 -36.46 9.54
CA SER A 273 -1.66 -35.86 10.76
C SER A 273 -0.54 -35.24 11.60
N TRP A 274 -0.89 -34.27 12.45
CA TRP A 274 0.06 -33.65 13.38
C TRP A 274 0.62 -34.64 14.41
N ALA A 275 -0.16 -35.65 14.82
CA ALA A 275 0.31 -36.68 15.75
C ALA A 275 1.46 -37.50 15.16
N GLU A 276 1.32 -37.96 13.90
CA GLU A 276 2.35 -38.71 13.18
C GLU A 276 3.62 -37.86 12.97
N PHE A 277 3.44 -36.58 12.61
CA PHE A 277 4.55 -35.64 12.47
C PHE A 277 5.30 -35.43 13.79
N TYR A 278 4.57 -35.25 14.90
CA TYR A 278 5.15 -35.05 16.21
C TYR A 278 5.96 -36.25 16.68
N GLU A 279 5.45 -37.47 16.53
CA GLU A 279 6.17 -38.69 16.89
C GLU A 279 7.49 -38.82 16.11
N ARG A 280 7.46 -38.51 14.80
CA ARG A 280 8.65 -38.58 13.94
C ARG A 280 9.71 -37.53 14.28
N HIS A 281 9.28 -36.33 14.68
CA HIS A 281 10.17 -35.18 14.90
C HIS A 281 10.28 -34.77 16.39
N TYR A 282 9.90 -35.64 17.32
CA TYR A 282 9.80 -35.36 18.76
C TYR A 282 11.03 -34.67 19.34
N ASN A 283 12.22 -35.21 19.07
CA ASN A 283 13.48 -34.68 19.61
C ASN A 283 13.76 -33.25 19.11
N ILE A 284 13.50 -32.98 17.83
CA ILE A 284 13.75 -31.67 17.22
C ILE A 284 12.75 -30.64 17.77
N ILE A 285 11.50 -31.05 17.94
CA ILE A 285 10.43 -30.20 18.48
C ILE A 285 10.74 -29.83 19.94
N GLN A 286 11.14 -30.79 20.77
CA GLN A 286 11.54 -30.55 22.16
C GLN A 286 12.73 -29.59 22.25
N GLU A 287 13.79 -29.80 21.45
CA GLU A 287 14.95 -28.90 21.43
C GLU A 287 14.58 -27.46 21.05
N ARG A 288 13.76 -27.28 20.00
CA ARG A 288 13.32 -25.95 19.58
C ARG A 288 12.38 -25.29 20.59
N TYR A 289 11.51 -26.07 21.21
CA TYR A 289 10.62 -25.60 22.27
C TYR A 289 11.41 -25.06 23.46
N THR A 290 12.38 -25.83 23.98
CA THR A 290 13.23 -25.39 25.09
C THR A 290 13.96 -24.08 24.75
N LYS A 291 14.54 -23.98 23.54
CA LYS A 291 15.22 -22.75 23.09
C LYS A 291 14.29 -21.55 23.02
N LEU A 292 13.03 -21.73 22.61
CA LEU A 292 12.06 -20.64 22.54
C LEU A 292 11.65 -20.16 23.94
N VAL A 293 11.38 -21.08 24.86
CA VAL A 293 11.03 -20.74 26.25
C VAL A 293 12.20 -20.01 26.95
N GLU A 294 13.44 -20.48 26.80
CA GLU A 294 14.63 -19.82 27.36
C GLU A 294 14.83 -18.39 26.81
N ASN A 295 14.52 -18.18 25.53
CA ASN A 295 14.62 -16.85 24.90
C ASN A 295 13.54 -15.89 25.39
N ASP A 296 12.31 -16.37 25.61
CA ASP A 296 11.20 -15.55 26.10
C ASP A 296 11.41 -15.14 27.57
N ASP A 297 11.91 -16.04 28.42
CA ASP A 297 12.28 -15.73 29.79
C ASP A 297 13.40 -14.66 29.84
N SER A 298 14.35 -14.76 28.91
CA SER A 298 15.44 -13.77 28.79
C SER A 298 14.92 -12.39 28.35
N GLN A 299 13.91 -12.33 27.45
CA GLN A 299 13.30 -11.07 27.06
C GLN A 299 12.45 -10.45 28.18
N ALA A 300 11.71 -11.27 28.93
CA ALA A 300 10.93 -10.81 30.07
C ALA A 300 11.82 -10.14 31.12
N ALA A 301 12.97 -10.75 31.44
CA ALA A 301 13.94 -10.20 32.40
C ALA A 301 14.53 -8.84 31.95
N ILE A 302 14.74 -8.64 30.64
CA ILE A 302 15.24 -7.35 30.12
C ILE A 302 14.16 -6.26 30.24
N SER A 303 12.90 -6.60 29.97
CA SER A 303 11.79 -5.64 30.02
C SER A 303 11.48 -5.13 31.44
N GLU A 304 11.78 -5.91 32.48
CA GLU A 304 11.54 -5.53 33.88
C GLU A 304 12.58 -4.53 34.42
N VAL A 305 13.79 -4.50 33.86
CA VAL A 305 14.89 -3.64 34.33
C VAL A 305 14.79 -2.20 33.79
N GLU A 306 14.08 -1.95 32.68
CA GLU A 306 14.05 -0.64 32.02
C GLU A 306 12.97 0.33 32.59
N ILE A 307 12.20 -0.06 33.61
CA ILE A 307 11.16 0.77 34.23
C ILE A 307 11.57 1.24 35.65
N LEU A 308 12.82 1.68 35.81
CA LEU A 308 13.21 2.47 36.98
C LEU A 308 13.19 3.96 36.63
N PRO A 309 12.25 4.76 37.19
CA PRO A 309 12.18 6.18 36.90
C PRO A 309 13.43 6.89 37.43
N ALA A 310 14.11 7.63 36.54
CA ALA A 310 15.18 8.54 36.91
C ALA A 310 14.64 9.57 37.93
N SER A 311 15.19 9.52 39.15
CA SER A 311 14.88 10.46 40.24
C SER A 311 15.66 11.76 40.09
#